data_AF-A0A5C4YBQ8-F1
#
_entry.id   AF-A0A5C4YBQ8-F1
#
_cell.length_a   1.000
_cell.length_b   1.000
_cell.length_c   1.000
_cell.angle_alpha   90.00
_cell.angle_beta   90.00
_cell.angle_gamma   90.00
#
_symmetry.space_group_name_H-M   'P 1'
#
loop_
_entity.id
_entity.type
_entity.pdbx_description
1 polymer ?
#
loop_
_entity_poly.entity_id
_entity_poly.type
_entity_poly.pdbx_seq_one_letter_code
_entity_poly.pdbx_strand_id
1 'polypeptide(L)'
;MPAPEPQLLPDDVLLPPGWSRPREMAEARPTLAPVLLAFGLAGTALGLLVSALGIVVLGALVAALGGGMWAWDSFQATAPHGGPQEDA
;
A
#
# COMPACT_ATOMS: atom_id res chain seq x y z
N MET A 1 -35.68 22.61 11.18
CA MET A 1 -34.95 22.53 9.90
C MET A 1 -34.84 21.07 9.53
N PRO A 2 -35.37 20.61 8.39
CA PRO A 2 -35.28 19.20 7.99
C PRO A 2 -33.82 18.84 7.63
N ALA A 3 -33.42 17.62 7.95
CA ALA A 3 -32.08 17.08 7.70
C ALA A 3 -31.83 16.89 6.19
N PRO A 4 -30.59 17.09 5.69
CA PRO A 4 -30.26 16.81 4.29
C PRO A 4 -30.36 15.30 4.01
N GLU A 5 -31.08 14.95 2.95
CA GLU A 5 -31.20 13.57 2.47
C GLU A 5 -29.82 13.02 2.06
N PRO A 6 -29.53 11.73 2.33
CA PRO A 6 -28.33 11.08 1.81
C PRO A 6 -28.41 11.03 0.27
N GLN A 7 -27.49 11.73 -0.39
CA GLN A 7 -27.31 11.61 -1.84
C GLN A 7 -26.78 10.21 -2.15
N LEU A 8 -27.67 9.32 -2.57
CA LEU A 8 -27.31 8.10 -3.32
C LEU A 8 -26.61 8.55 -4.60
N LEU A 9 -25.30 8.34 -4.69
CA LEU A 9 -24.55 8.54 -5.93
C LEU A 9 -25.20 7.67 -7.02
N PRO A 10 -25.45 8.20 -8.24
CA PRO A 10 -26.02 7.40 -9.32
C PRO A 10 -25.00 6.36 -9.79
N ASP A 11 -25.22 5.10 -9.45
CA ASP A 11 -24.46 3.95 -9.98
C ASP A 11 -24.68 3.72 -11.50
N ASP A 12 -25.56 4.50 -12.13
CA ASP A 12 -26.08 4.29 -13.49
C ASP A 12 -25.42 5.19 -14.56
N VAL A 13 -24.11 5.45 -14.47
CA VAL A 13 -23.38 5.96 -15.65
C VAL A 13 -23.10 4.78 -16.58
N LEU A 14 -24.00 4.56 -17.54
CA LEU A 14 -23.84 3.66 -18.68
C LEU A 14 -22.62 4.11 -19.51
N LEU A 15 -21.50 3.42 -19.34
CA LEU A 15 -20.30 3.64 -20.14
C LEU A 15 -20.51 3.08 -21.56
N PRO A 16 -20.02 3.79 -22.60
CA PRO A 16 -20.06 3.28 -23.97
C PRO A 16 -19.42 1.89 -24.09
N PRO A 17 -19.90 1.02 -25.01
CA PRO A 17 -19.27 -0.27 -25.25
C PRO A 17 -17.79 -0.06 -25.64
N GLY A 18 -16.88 -0.56 -24.79
CA GLY A 18 -15.42 -0.37 -24.94
C GLY A 18 -14.79 0.58 -23.91
N TRP A 19 -15.58 1.25 -23.07
CA TRP A 19 -15.06 2.04 -21.94
C TRP A 19 -15.12 1.24 -20.64
N SER A 20 -13.96 0.92 -20.07
CA SER A 20 -13.86 0.47 -18.68
C SER A 20 -13.91 1.69 -17.75
N ARG A 21 -14.64 1.61 -16.63
CA ARG A 21 -14.51 2.60 -15.53
C ARG A 21 -13.01 2.80 -15.27
N PRO A 22 -12.51 4.05 -15.11
CA PRO A 22 -11.17 4.26 -14.55
C PRO A 22 -11.11 3.40 -13.30
N ARG A 23 -10.16 2.46 -13.21
CA ARG A 23 -9.95 1.71 -11.97
C ARG A 23 -9.86 2.77 -10.88
N GLU A 24 -10.80 2.75 -9.94
CA GLU A 24 -10.64 3.50 -8.70
C GLU A 24 -9.22 3.23 -8.26
N MET A 25 -8.39 4.27 -8.25
CA MET A 25 -7.04 4.15 -7.77
C MET A 25 -7.19 3.65 -6.35
N ALA A 26 -6.74 2.41 -6.10
CA ALA A 26 -6.87 1.76 -4.82
C ALA A 26 -6.58 2.79 -3.74
N GLU A 27 -7.60 3.09 -2.94
CA GLU A 27 -7.54 4.12 -1.91
C GLU A 27 -6.23 3.89 -1.14
N ALA A 28 -5.33 4.87 -1.20
CA ALA A 28 -3.96 4.69 -0.74
C ALA A 28 -3.99 4.46 0.77
N ARG A 29 -3.99 3.18 1.18
CA ARG A 29 -3.91 2.82 2.59
C ARG A 29 -2.56 3.32 3.11
N PRO A 30 -2.55 4.23 4.10
CA PRO A 30 -1.29 4.77 4.59
C PRO A 30 -0.46 3.64 5.18
N THR A 31 0.67 3.31 4.54
CA THR A 31 1.62 2.28 4.96
C THR A 31 2.98 2.90 5.29
N LEU A 32 3.59 2.45 6.38
CA LEU A 32 4.93 2.88 6.79
C LEU A 32 6.04 2.15 6.03
N ALA A 33 5.72 1.09 5.29
CA ALA A 33 6.67 0.25 4.57
C ALA A 33 7.64 1.03 3.65
N PRO A 34 7.19 1.95 2.76
CA PRO A 34 8.09 2.70 1.90
C PRO A 34 9.01 3.65 2.69
N VAL A 35 8.51 4.22 3.80
CA VAL A 35 9.31 5.10 4.67
C VAL A 35 10.42 4.33 5.35
N LEU A 36 10.10 3.16 5.93
CA LEU A 36 11.08 2.29 6.57
C LEU A 36 12.12 1.78 5.57
N LEU A 37 11.70 1.40 4.37
CA LEU A 37 12.62 0.97 3.31
C LEU A 37 13.60 2.08 2.93
N ALA A 38 13.10 3.28 2.64
CA ALA A 38 13.93 4.43 2.27
C ALA A 38 14.88 4.83 3.40
N PHE A 39 14.39 4.89 4.64
CA PHE A 39 15.19 5.23 5.80
C PHE A 39 16.29 4.18 6.06
N GLY A 40 15.96 2.90 5.96
CA GLY A 40 16.92 1.81 6.09
C GLY A 40 18.03 1.90 5.04
N LEU A 41 17.67 2.09 3.76
CA LEU A 41 18.65 2.24 2.67
C LEU A 41 19.54 3.48 2.85
N ALA A 42 18.95 4.61 3.25
CA ALA A 42 19.70 5.83 3.54
C ALA A 42 20.66 5.62 4.71
N GLY A 43 20.23 4.93 5.77
CA GLY A 43 21.06 4.54 6.90
C GLY A 43 22.21 3.63 6.50
N THR A 44 21.95 2.61 5.66
CA THR A 44 22.99 1.73 5.12
C THR A 44 24.02 2.50 4.29
N ALA A 45 23.55 3.38 3.40
CA ALA A 45 24.42 4.21 2.57
C ALA A 45 25.29 5.14 3.43
N LEU A 46 24.71 5.76 4.46
CA LEU A 46 25.46 6.58 5.42
C LEU A 46 26.49 5.75 6.19
N GLY A 47 26.12 4.55 6.66
CA GLY A 47 27.02 3.63 7.34
C GLY A 47 28.22 3.24 6.49
N LEU A 48 28.01 3.01 5.19
CA LEU A 48 29.08 2.74 4.23
C LEU A 48 29.97 3.98 4.03
N LEU A 49 29.38 5.17 3.94
CA LEU A 49 30.10 6.44 3.78
C LEU A 49 31.07 6.71 4.94
N VAL A 50 30.66 6.39 6.18
CA VAL A 50 31.48 6.63 7.38
C VAL A 50 32.21 5.39 7.89
N SER A 51 32.23 4.29 7.13
CA SER A 51 32.85 3.00 7.51
C SER A 51 32.37 2.41 8.85
N ALA A 52 31.13 2.71 9.24
CA ALA A 52 30.55 2.22 10.49
C ALA A 52 29.68 0.97 10.26
N LEU A 53 30.30 -0.20 10.40
CA LEU A 53 29.63 -1.50 10.20
C LEU A 53 28.33 -1.66 11.00
N GLY A 54 28.28 -1.17 12.24
CA GLY A 54 27.05 -1.22 13.06
C GLY A 54 25.87 -0.47 12.43
N ILE A 55 26.13 0.68 11.80
CA ILE A 55 25.12 1.48 11.11
C ILE A 55 24.68 0.79 9.81
N VAL A 56 25.63 0.17 9.09
CA VAL A 56 25.32 -0.61 7.87
C VAL A 56 24.36 -1.75 8.19
N VAL A 57 24.66 -2.55 9.23
CA VAL A 57 23.81 -3.67 9.65
C VAL A 57 22.45 -3.18 10.10
N LEU A 58 22.40 -2.13 10.94
CA LEU A 58 21.12 -1.58 11.40
C LEU A 58 20.27 -1.05 10.24
N GLY A 59 20.85 -0.27 9.33
CA GLY A 59 20.16 0.22 8.15
C GLY A 59 19.65 -0.91 7.26
N ALA A 60 20.45 -1.97 7.07
CA ALA A 60 20.07 -3.12 6.26
C ALA A 60 18.90 -3.89 6.87
N LEU A 61 18.88 -4.06 8.19
CA LEU A 61 17.76 -4.68 8.92
C LEU A 61 16.48 -3.86 8.78
N VAL A 62 16.57 -2.53 8.92
CA VAL A 62 15.41 -1.64 8.75
C VAL A 62 14.90 -1.65 7.30
N ALA A 63 15.80 -1.66 6.32
CA ALA A 63 15.45 -1.78 4.90
C ALA A 63 14.76 -3.11 4.60
N ALA A 64 15.27 -4.21 5.15
CA ALA A 64 14.68 -5.54 5.00
C ALA A 64 13.27 -5.61 5.61
N LEU A 65 13.05 -4.99 6.77
CA LEU A 65 11.71 -4.88 7.38
C LEU A 65 10.76 -4.08 6.49
N GLY A 66 11.16 -2.89 6.02
CA GLY A 66 10.34 -2.06 5.14
C GLY A 66 10.02 -2.75 3.80
N GLY A 67 11.02 -3.37 3.19
CA GLY A 67 10.85 -4.13 1.95
C GLY A 67 9.99 -5.38 2.13
N GLY A 68 10.15 -6.11 3.24
CA GLY A 68 9.33 -7.27 3.58
C GLY A 68 7.86 -6.90 3.79
N MET A 69 7.58 -5.82 4.52
CA MET A 69 6.22 -5.30 4.68
C MET A 69 5.61 -4.89 3.33
N TRP A 70 6.38 -4.21 2.48
CA TRP A 70 5.91 -3.78 1.17
C TRP A 70 5.64 -4.95 0.22
N ALA A 71 6.52 -5.95 0.22
CA ALA A 71 6.34 -7.18 -0.54
C ALA A 71 5.09 -7.94 -0.06
N TRP A 72 4.92 -8.09 1.25
CA TRP A 72 3.76 -8.75 1.84
C TRP A 72 2.44 -8.06 1.49
N ASP A 73 2.39 -6.74 1.60
CA ASP A 73 1.21 -5.94 1.22
C ASP A 73 0.90 -6.10 -0.28
N SER A 74 1.93 -6.09 -1.13
CA SER A 74 1.78 -6.35 -2.56
C SER A 74 1.25 -7.77 -2.85
N PHE A 75 1.74 -8.79 -2.13
CA PHE A 75 1.24 -10.15 -2.26
C PHE A 75 -0.23 -10.25 -1.86
N GLN A 76 -0.62 -9.66 -0.73
CA GLN A 76 -2.02 -9.66 -0.26
C GLN A 76 -2.94 -8.92 -1.23
N ALA A 77 -2.48 -7.85 -1.87
CA ALA A 77 -3.24 -7.15 -2.90
C ALA A 77 -3.46 -8.00 -4.17
N THR A 78 -2.55 -8.93 -4.45
CA THR A 78 -2.66 -9.86 -5.60
C THR A 78 -3.30 -11.21 -5.25
N ALA A 79 -3.44 -11.52 -3.97
CA ALA A 79 -4.07 -12.75 -3.51
C ALA A 79 -5.57 -12.68 -3.85
N PRO A 80 -6.09 -13.62 -4.65
CA PRO A 80 -7.52 -13.67 -4.90
C PRO A 80 -8.20 -13.86 -3.55
N HIS A 81 -9.08 -12.92 -3.17
CA HIS A 81 -9.98 -13.10 -2.05
C HIS A 81 -10.87 -14.30 -2.38
N GLY A 82 -10.45 -15.50 -1.96
CA GLY A 82 -11.33 -16.64 -1.86
C GLY A 82 -12.35 -16.33 -0.78
N GLY A 83 -13.49 -15.77 -1.18
CA GLY A 83 -14.72 -15.90 -0.40
C GLY A 83 -14.91 -17.38 -0.07
N PRO A 84 -15.20 -17.69 1.19
CA PRO A 84 -16.61 -17.71 1.58
C PRO A 84 -16.82 -17.21 3.01
N GLN A 85 -17.45 -16.04 3.15
CA GLN A 85 -18.06 -15.65 4.41
C GLN A 85 -19.39 -14.99 4.08
N GLU A 86 -20.46 -15.53 4.67
CA GLU A 86 -21.88 -15.11 4.57
C GLU A 86 -22.64 -15.66 3.35
N ASP A 87 -23.09 -16.92 3.47
CA ASP A 87 -24.50 -17.33 3.29
C ASP A 87 -24.60 -18.87 3.30
N ALA A 88 -24.82 -19.46 4.47
CA ALA A 88 -25.51 -20.74 4.68
C ALA A 88 -25.83 -20.95 6.18
#